data_AF-A0A242C3Q0-F1
#
_entry.id   AF-A0A242C3Q0-F1
#
_cell.length_a   1.000
_cell.length_b   1.000
_cell.length_c   1.000
_cell.angle_alpha   90.00
_cell.angle_beta   90.00
_cell.angle_gamma   90.00
#
_symmetry.space_group_name_H-M   'P 1'
#
loop_
_entity.id
_entity.type
_entity.pdbx_description
1 polymer ?
#
loop_
_entity_poly.entity_id
_entity_poly.type
_entity_poly.pdbx_seq_one_letter_code
_entity_poly.pdbx_strand_id
1 'polypeptide(L)'
;MIYIKKVLNSSVVLVDKEGQEMIALGKGIGYGKKVGDSIADTQIDQVFLPIDEKKSGQFADLVDEIPLYYFEMTKEIVQLAQKMLPYPLNSTIYLTLSDHLHFAVERQQKGLSVTNRLYWEIKNYYTEEFRAAEQALRLLKEKYQIELPEEEASNIAFHLINAQSNTEENQDGLKKAKLIGLIVNMVRYSIQQDVNTNSIHYNRFITHVRFFVDRFFLDGLLQEDDEGLYRQMWALYPNAMEIATKVKAYIDKEYQTKIPANEIVYLGVHINRLMNHSAINS
;
A
#
# COMPACT_ATOMS: atom_id res chain seq x y z
N MET A 1 -1.41 34.06 -10.10
CA MET A 1 0.04 34.34 -10.24
C MET A 1 0.80 33.39 -9.33
N ILE A 2 1.94 32.88 -9.78
CA ILE A 2 2.73 31.87 -9.04
C ILE A 2 3.99 32.55 -8.50
N TYR A 3 4.21 32.46 -7.19
CA TYR A 3 5.37 33.09 -6.52
C TYR A 3 6.21 32.06 -5.77
N ILE A 4 7.53 32.18 -5.86
CA ILE A 4 8.45 31.30 -5.15
C ILE A 4 8.45 31.65 -3.66
N LYS A 5 8.07 30.69 -2.81
CA LYS A 5 8.21 30.78 -1.35
C LYS A 5 9.57 30.29 -0.89
N LYS A 6 10.12 29.26 -1.55
CA LYS A 6 11.43 28.69 -1.20
C LYS A 6 12.04 28.03 -2.43
N VAL A 7 13.32 28.27 -2.67
CA VAL A 7 14.10 27.49 -3.64
C VAL A 7 14.69 26.29 -2.91
N LEU A 8 14.38 25.07 -3.38
CA LEU A 8 14.86 23.85 -2.76
C LEU A 8 16.13 23.36 -3.47
N ASN A 9 16.10 23.23 -4.79
CA ASN A 9 17.28 23.00 -5.63
C ASN A 9 17.06 23.58 -7.05
N SER A 10 17.90 23.21 -8.03
CA SER A 10 17.76 23.71 -9.41
C SER A 10 16.50 23.21 -10.12
N SER A 11 15.94 22.09 -9.68
CA SER A 11 14.86 21.34 -10.34
C SER A 11 13.52 21.43 -9.59
N VAL A 12 13.54 21.94 -8.35
CA VAL A 12 12.43 21.91 -7.39
C VAL A 12 12.34 23.25 -6.64
N VAL A 13 11.17 23.85 -6.66
CA VAL A 13 10.85 25.07 -5.90
C VAL A 13 9.49 24.94 -5.20
N LEU A 14 9.38 25.47 -3.98
CA LEU A 14 8.11 25.64 -3.29
C LEU A 14 7.49 26.96 -3.75
N VAL A 15 6.25 26.89 -4.21
CA VAL A 15 5.50 28.02 -4.76
C VAL A 15 4.16 28.21 -4.06
N ASP A 16 3.70 29.45 -4.02
CA ASP A 16 2.30 29.79 -3.81
C ASP A 16 1.65 29.96 -5.18
N LYS A 17 0.64 29.15 -5.48
CA LYS A 17 -0.24 29.31 -6.63
C LYS A 17 -1.65 29.54 -6.11
N GLU A 18 -2.12 30.78 -6.23
CA GLU A 18 -3.50 31.16 -5.90
C GLU A 18 -3.86 30.90 -4.42
N GLY A 19 -2.91 31.08 -3.51
CA GLY A 19 -3.10 30.85 -2.08
C GLY A 19 -2.93 29.39 -1.66
N GLN A 20 -2.58 28.50 -2.58
CA GLN A 20 -2.25 27.11 -2.30
C GLN A 20 -0.74 26.88 -2.45
N GLU A 21 -0.13 26.33 -1.40
CA GLU A 21 1.26 25.90 -1.45
C GLU A 21 1.41 24.62 -2.27
N MET A 22 2.37 24.65 -3.19
CA MET A 22 2.67 23.55 -4.08
C MET A 22 4.18 23.46 -4.33
N ILE A 23 4.64 22.29 -4.73
CA ILE A 23 5.96 22.16 -5.35
C ILE A 23 5.81 22.29 -6.85
N ALA A 24 6.67 23.10 -7.45
CA ALA A 24 6.89 23.16 -8.88
C ALA A 24 8.19 22.42 -9.22
N LEU A 25 8.08 21.44 -10.12
CA LEU A 25 9.17 20.64 -10.66
C LEU A 25 9.42 21.08 -12.09
N GLY A 26 10.67 21.23 -12.49
CA GLY A 26 11.00 21.58 -13.87
C GLY A 26 12.50 21.75 -14.08
N LYS A 27 12.97 21.47 -15.30
CA LYS A 27 14.40 21.54 -15.60
C LYS A 27 14.91 22.99 -15.45
N GLY A 28 15.73 23.23 -14.43
CA GLY A 28 16.30 24.55 -14.15
C GLY A 28 15.32 25.56 -13.56
N ILE A 29 14.15 25.12 -13.09
CA ILE A 29 13.10 26.01 -12.55
C ILE A 29 13.57 26.86 -11.35
N GLY A 30 14.51 26.35 -10.56
CA GLY A 30 15.11 27.06 -9.42
C GLY A 30 16.41 27.80 -9.75
N TYR A 31 16.99 27.60 -10.94
CA TYR A 31 18.30 28.17 -11.28
C TYR A 31 18.23 29.69 -11.41
N GLY A 32 19.02 30.40 -10.59
CA GLY A 32 19.08 31.87 -10.59
C GLY A 32 17.83 32.55 -10.00
N LYS A 33 16.89 31.80 -9.44
CA LYS A 33 15.66 32.30 -8.82
C LYS A 33 15.84 32.60 -7.33
N LYS A 34 14.98 33.47 -6.80
CA LYS A 34 14.94 33.87 -5.39
C LYS A 34 13.50 33.88 -4.86
N VAL A 35 13.37 33.87 -3.54
CA VAL A 35 12.07 34.02 -2.86
C VAL A 35 11.41 35.33 -3.30
N GLY A 36 10.13 35.25 -3.66
CA GLY A 36 9.33 36.36 -4.20
C GLY A 36 9.33 36.48 -5.73
N ASP A 37 10.24 35.78 -6.43
CA ASP A 37 10.21 35.76 -7.90
C ASP A 37 8.93 35.08 -8.41
N SER A 38 8.41 35.56 -9.54
CA SER A 38 7.29 34.92 -10.23
C SER A 38 7.76 33.82 -11.19
N ILE A 39 6.90 32.81 -11.33
CA ILE A 39 7.03 31.74 -12.33
C ILE A 39 5.85 31.84 -13.28
N ALA A 40 6.12 31.71 -14.58
CA ALA A 40 5.09 31.65 -15.61
C ALA A 40 4.47 30.25 -15.64
N ASP A 41 3.14 30.17 -15.57
CA ASP A 41 2.35 28.92 -15.64
C ASP A 41 2.23 28.35 -17.07
N THR A 42 3.19 28.67 -17.94
CA THR A 42 3.10 28.46 -19.40
C THR A 42 4.22 27.59 -19.97
N GLN A 43 5.13 27.07 -19.13
CA GLN A 43 6.20 26.20 -19.62
C GLN A 43 5.73 24.75 -19.67
N ILE A 44 5.94 24.12 -20.83
CA ILE A 44 5.64 22.71 -21.10
C ILE A 44 6.43 21.76 -20.17
N ASP A 45 7.56 22.22 -19.64
CA ASP A 45 8.48 21.42 -18.81
C ASP A 45 8.28 21.62 -17.29
N GLN A 46 7.04 21.82 -16.83
CA GLN A 46 6.74 22.07 -15.42
C GLN A 46 5.59 21.22 -14.87
N VAL A 47 5.80 20.65 -13.68
CA VAL A 47 4.77 19.88 -12.94
C VAL A 47 4.53 20.51 -11.58
N PHE A 48 3.27 20.86 -11.31
CA PHE A 48 2.82 21.35 -10.01
C PHE A 48 2.14 20.26 -9.21
N LEU A 49 2.61 20.04 -7.98
CA LEU A 49 2.14 19.02 -7.05
C LEU A 49 1.73 19.63 -5.70
N PRO A 50 0.53 19.29 -5.17
CA PRO A 50 0.11 19.73 -3.85
C PRO A 50 0.91 18.98 -2.77
N ILE A 51 1.82 19.66 -2.08
CA ILE A 51 2.71 19.07 -1.07
C ILE A 51 2.66 19.92 0.21
N ASP A 52 2.72 19.24 1.36
CA ASP A 52 2.84 19.86 2.68
C ASP A 52 4.27 20.41 2.86
N GLU A 53 4.40 21.66 3.30
CA GLU A 53 5.68 22.34 3.53
C GLU A 53 6.65 21.47 4.36
N LYS A 54 6.16 20.74 5.36
CA LYS A 54 6.99 19.88 6.23
C LYS A 54 7.67 18.74 5.47
N LYS A 55 7.07 18.27 4.37
CA LYS A 55 7.59 17.17 3.55
C LYS A 55 8.40 17.65 2.34
N SER A 56 8.44 18.96 2.09
CA SER A 56 9.08 19.54 0.91
C SER A 56 10.60 19.34 0.83
N GLY A 57 11.28 19.29 1.98
CA GLY A 57 12.73 19.07 2.03
C GLY A 57 13.15 17.68 1.55
N GLN A 58 12.51 16.62 2.09
CA GLN A 58 12.77 15.22 1.69
C GLN A 58 12.43 14.98 0.21
N PHE A 59 11.44 15.70 -0.31
CA PHE A 59 11.05 15.63 -1.71
C PHE A 59 12.16 16.13 -2.64
N ALA A 60 12.87 17.20 -2.25
CA ALA A 60 13.91 17.81 -3.09
C ALA A 60 15.12 16.88 -3.31
N ASP A 61 15.49 16.09 -2.31
CA ASP A 61 16.65 15.19 -2.37
C ASP A 61 16.44 13.99 -3.31
N LEU A 62 15.17 13.62 -3.58
CA LEU A 62 14.80 12.40 -4.30
C LEU A 62 14.32 12.63 -5.74
N VAL A 63 14.08 13.88 -6.12
CA VAL A 63 13.55 14.21 -7.46
C VAL A 63 14.61 14.14 -8.56
N ASP A 64 15.87 14.44 -8.27
CA ASP A 64 16.89 14.62 -9.31
C ASP A 64 17.21 13.31 -10.07
N GLU A 65 16.85 12.14 -9.52
CA GLU A 65 17.03 10.82 -10.16
C GLU A 65 15.83 10.38 -11.00
N ILE A 66 14.69 11.05 -10.89
CA ILE A 66 13.43 10.64 -11.53
C ILE A 66 13.09 11.61 -12.67
N PRO A 67 13.01 11.14 -13.93
CA PRO A 67 12.60 12.00 -15.05
C PRO A 67 11.23 12.65 -14.83
N LEU A 68 11.11 13.93 -15.20
CA LEU A 68 9.91 14.76 -14.95
C LEU A 68 8.60 14.12 -15.47
N TYR A 69 8.66 13.42 -16.60
CA TYR A 69 7.50 12.78 -17.20
C TYR A 69 6.87 11.70 -16.30
N TYR A 70 7.64 11.08 -15.38
CA TYR A 70 7.06 10.17 -14.38
C TYR A 70 6.20 10.90 -13.36
N PHE A 71 6.56 12.12 -12.97
CA PHE A 71 5.71 12.93 -12.09
C PHE A 71 4.43 13.38 -12.80
N GLU A 72 4.47 13.63 -14.11
CA GLU A 72 3.29 13.90 -14.93
C GLU A 72 2.34 12.70 -14.97
N MET A 73 2.89 11.52 -15.30
CA MET A 73 2.13 10.26 -15.29
C MET A 73 1.49 10.01 -13.92
N THR A 74 2.28 10.11 -12.85
CA THR A 74 1.80 9.94 -11.49
C THR A 74 0.70 10.93 -11.15
N LYS A 75 0.82 12.20 -11.57
CA LYS A 75 -0.22 13.20 -11.34
C LYS A 75 -1.55 12.81 -11.95
N GLU A 76 -1.54 12.32 -13.19
CA GLU A 76 -2.77 11.87 -13.86
C GLU A 76 -3.36 10.62 -13.23
N ILE A 77 -2.51 9.66 -12.83
CA ILE A 77 -2.94 8.45 -12.12
C ILE A 77 -3.58 8.81 -10.78
N VAL A 78 -2.96 9.70 -10.00
CA VAL A 78 -3.49 10.15 -8.71
C VAL A 78 -4.81 10.89 -8.90
N GLN A 79 -4.92 11.75 -9.91
CA GLN A 79 -6.19 12.44 -10.24
C GLN A 79 -7.29 11.47 -10.66
N LEU A 80 -6.95 10.42 -11.42
CA LEU A 80 -7.88 9.35 -11.77
C LEU A 80 -8.34 8.60 -10.53
N ALA A 81 -7.41 8.14 -9.69
CA ALA A 81 -7.71 7.42 -8.47
C ALA A 81 -8.55 8.27 -7.50
N GLN A 82 -8.26 9.56 -7.37
CA GLN A 82 -8.97 10.49 -6.49
C GLN A 82 -10.46 10.66 -6.87
N LYS A 83 -10.83 10.42 -8.13
CA LYS A 83 -12.23 10.42 -8.60
C LYS A 83 -12.96 9.12 -8.28
N MET A 84 -12.22 8.03 -8.03
CA MET A 84 -12.77 6.69 -7.79
C MET A 84 -12.80 6.34 -6.30
N LEU A 85 -11.82 6.82 -5.53
CA LEU A 85 -11.66 6.47 -4.13
C LEU A 85 -12.47 7.40 -3.21
N PRO A 86 -13.08 6.88 -2.13
CA PRO A 86 -13.94 7.66 -1.24
C PRO A 86 -13.18 8.53 -0.23
N TYR A 87 -11.85 8.59 -0.32
CA TYR A 87 -10.98 9.28 0.62
C TYR A 87 -9.89 10.10 -0.10
N PRO A 88 -9.36 11.16 0.52
CA PRO A 88 -8.27 11.92 -0.07
C PRO A 88 -6.96 11.11 -0.04
N LEU A 89 -6.07 11.38 -1.00
CA LEU A 89 -4.72 10.83 -1.04
C LEU A 89 -3.70 11.85 -0.54
N ASN A 90 -2.71 11.41 0.22
CA ASN A 90 -1.66 12.25 0.78
C ASN A 90 -0.58 12.50 -0.27
N SER A 91 0.10 13.63 -0.12
CA SER A 91 1.07 14.12 -1.09
C SER A 91 2.34 13.26 -1.26
N THR A 92 2.62 12.34 -0.32
CA THR A 92 3.75 11.40 -0.42
C THR A 92 3.59 10.45 -1.62
N ILE A 93 2.37 10.24 -2.09
CA ILE A 93 2.10 9.39 -3.24
C ILE A 93 2.83 9.84 -4.50
N TYR A 94 2.96 11.15 -4.71
CA TYR A 94 3.60 11.69 -5.91
C TYR A 94 5.08 11.31 -5.99
N LEU A 95 5.73 11.14 -4.85
CA LEU A 95 7.11 10.67 -4.80
C LEU A 95 7.18 9.16 -5.00
N THR A 96 6.48 8.42 -4.13
CA THR A 96 6.61 6.96 -4.07
C THR A 96 6.11 6.27 -5.34
N LEU A 97 5.03 6.77 -5.95
CA LEU A 97 4.50 6.20 -7.19
C LEU A 97 5.35 6.59 -8.40
N SER A 98 5.92 7.81 -8.45
CA SER A 98 6.82 8.19 -9.55
C SER A 98 8.10 7.36 -9.55
N ASP A 99 8.67 7.12 -8.38
CA ASP A 99 9.81 6.23 -8.19
C ASP A 99 9.49 4.79 -8.63
N HIS A 100 8.36 4.26 -8.15
CA HIS A 100 7.90 2.92 -8.55
C HIS A 100 7.68 2.79 -10.05
N LEU A 101 7.03 3.76 -10.69
CA LEU A 101 6.80 3.75 -12.14
C LEU A 101 8.12 3.83 -12.91
N HIS A 102 9.06 4.66 -12.45
CA HIS A 102 10.39 4.75 -13.03
C HIS A 102 11.08 3.38 -13.04
N PHE A 103 11.14 2.72 -11.89
CA PHE A 103 11.72 1.39 -11.79
C PHE A 103 10.92 0.30 -12.53
N ALA A 104 9.59 0.34 -12.49
CA ALA A 104 8.74 -0.65 -13.16
C ALA A 104 8.95 -0.63 -14.68
N VAL A 105 9.02 0.57 -15.27
CA VAL A 105 9.27 0.75 -16.70
C VAL A 105 10.68 0.31 -17.07
N GLU A 106 11.70 0.70 -16.30
CA GLU A 106 13.08 0.23 -16.55
C GLU A 106 13.19 -1.30 -16.49
N ARG A 107 12.55 -1.93 -15.51
CA ARG A 107 12.55 -3.40 -15.36
C ARG A 107 11.88 -4.07 -16.54
N GLN A 108 10.72 -3.55 -16.96
CA GLN A 108 9.99 -4.07 -18.11
C GLN A 108 10.82 -3.99 -19.40
N GLN A 109 11.53 -2.88 -19.62
CA GLN A 109 12.45 -2.73 -20.76
C GLN A 109 13.61 -3.73 -20.71
N LYS A 110 14.06 -4.12 -19.51
CA LYS A 110 15.08 -5.15 -19.28
C LYS A 110 14.52 -6.59 -19.30
N GLY A 111 13.21 -6.77 -19.53
CA GLY A 111 12.55 -8.08 -19.54
C GLY A 111 12.44 -8.74 -18.15
N LEU A 112 12.54 -7.95 -17.07
CA LEU A 112 12.45 -8.43 -15.70
C LEU A 112 11.01 -8.33 -15.20
N SER A 113 10.39 -9.48 -14.93
CA SER A 113 9.05 -9.52 -14.34
C SER A 113 9.12 -9.49 -12.81
N VAL A 114 8.19 -8.75 -12.19
CA VAL A 114 8.02 -8.71 -10.74
C VAL A 114 6.57 -8.99 -10.39
N THR A 115 6.38 -10.04 -9.60
CA THR A 115 5.07 -10.38 -9.03
C THR A 115 5.00 -9.84 -7.60
N ASN A 116 3.97 -9.05 -7.30
CA ASN A 116 3.68 -8.69 -5.92
C ASN A 116 3.23 -9.93 -5.16
N ARG A 117 3.92 -10.26 -4.06
CA ARG A 117 3.57 -11.40 -3.20
C ARG A 117 2.18 -11.27 -2.55
N LEU A 118 1.62 -10.06 -2.56
CA LEU A 118 0.29 -9.72 -2.04
C LEU A 118 -0.73 -9.46 -3.15
N TYR A 119 -0.43 -9.82 -4.41
CA TYR A 119 -1.32 -9.54 -5.55
C TYR A 119 -2.76 -10.01 -5.28
N TRP A 120 -2.90 -11.24 -4.79
CA TRP A 120 -4.21 -11.84 -4.55
C TRP A 120 -4.94 -11.11 -3.41
N GLU A 121 -4.24 -10.78 -2.32
CA GLU A 121 -4.81 -10.05 -1.18
C GLU A 121 -5.25 -8.65 -1.60
N ILE A 122 -4.41 -7.92 -2.34
CA ILE A 122 -4.73 -6.56 -2.79
C ILE A 122 -5.93 -6.58 -3.72
N LYS A 123 -5.95 -7.49 -4.70
CA LYS A 123 -7.06 -7.64 -5.66
C LYS A 123 -8.41 -7.89 -4.99
N ASN A 124 -8.43 -8.77 -3.98
CA ASN A 124 -9.69 -9.20 -3.35
C ASN A 124 -10.15 -8.30 -2.19
N TYR A 125 -9.25 -7.54 -1.56
CA TYR A 125 -9.59 -6.75 -0.36
C TYR A 125 -9.61 -5.25 -0.56
N TYR A 126 -8.78 -4.76 -1.47
CA TYR A 126 -8.68 -3.35 -1.82
C TYR A 126 -9.20 -3.19 -3.24
N THR A 127 -10.44 -3.63 -3.45
CA THR A 127 -11.03 -3.77 -4.78
C THR A 127 -11.17 -2.44 -5.50
N GLU A 128 -11.47 -1.36 -4.77
CA GLU A 128 -11.57 -0.02 -5.36
C GLU A 128 -10.20 0.53 -5.75
N GLU A 129 -9.18 0.31 -4.91
CA GLU A 129 -7.79 0.67 -5.19
C GLU A 129 -7.21 -0.17 -6.33
N PHE A 130 -7.52 -1.47 -6.37
CA PHE A 130 -7.12 -2.36 -7.46
C PHE A 130 -7.78 -1.95 -8.78
N ARG A 131 -9.08 -1.63 -8.78
CA ARG A 131 -9.77 -1.10 -9.97
C ARG A 131 -9.17 0.23 -10.44
N ALA A 132 -8.86 1.14 -9.52
CA ALA A 132 -8.18 2.39 -9.86
C ALA A 132 -6.80 2.14 -10.46
N ALA A 133 -6.06 1.15 -9.94
CA ALA A 133 -4.78 0.73 -10.48
C ALA A 133 -4.89 0.07 -11.86
N GLU A 134 -5.92 -0.74 -12.12
CA GLU A 134 -6.19 -1.29 -13.45
C GLU A 134 -6.46 -0.17 -14.47
N GLN A 135 -7.21 0.87 -14.09
CA GLN A 135 -7.42 2.04 -14.93
C GLN A 135 -6.13 2.85 -15.12
N ALA A 136 -5.26 2.91 -14.10
CA ALA A 136 -3.93 3.50 -14.23
C ALA A 136 -3.07 2.76 -15.26
N LEU A 137 -3.07 1.42 -15.26
CA LEU A 137 -2.37 0.64 -16.29
C LEU A 137 -2.90 0.91 -17.70
N ARG A 138 -4.23 1.05 -17.85
CA ARG A 138 -4.84 1.43 -19.13
C ARG A 138 -4.41 2.82 -19.59
N LEU A 139 -4.40 3.80 -18.68
CA LEU A 139 -3.90 5.16 -18.94
C LEU A 139 -2.44 5.11 -19.44
N LEU A 140 -1.57 4.36 -18.77
CA LEU A 140 -0.17 4.20 -19.15
C LEU A 140 -0.03 3.62 -20.57
N LYS A 141 -0.83 2.59 -20.89
CA LYS A 141 -0.84 1.97 -22.22
C LYS A 141 -1.34 2.91 -23.30
N GLU A 142 -2.49 3.54 -23.10
CA GLU A 142 -3.17 4.35 -24.12
C GLU A 142 -2.46 5.67 -24.39
N LYS A 143 -2.06 6.38 -23.33
CA LYS A 143 -1.49 7.73 -23.43
C LYS A 143 0.03 7.74 -23.56
N TYR A 144 0.71 6.87 -22.82
CA TYR A 144 2.18 6.89 -22.73
C TYR A 144 2.84 5.75 -23.51
N GLN A 145 2.06 4.86 -24.13
CA GLN A 145 2.57 3.69 -24.85
C GLN A 145 3.46 2.78 -23.98
N ILE A 146 3.18 2.77 -22.67
CA ILE A 146 3.88 1.97 -21.67
C ILE A 146 2.98 0.79 -21.31
N GLU A 147 3.42 -0.41 -21.67
CA GLU A 147 2.72 -1.65 -21.34
C GLU A 147 3.43 -2.35 -20.17
N LEU A 148 2.82 -2.26 -19.00
CA LEU A 148 3.22 -2.99 -17.80
C LEU A 148 2.34 -4.24 -17.61
N PRO A 149 2.87 -5.30 -16.97
CA PRO A 149 2.10 -6.51 -16.70
C PRO A 149 0.95 -6.25 -15.71
N GLU A 150 -0.10 -7.07 -15.74
CA GLU A 150 -1.29 -6.90 -14.87
C GLU A 150 -0.92 -6.93 -13.38
N GLU A 151 0.13 -7.67 -13.02
CA GLU A 151 0.68 -7.74 -11.68
C GLU A 151 1.07 -6.37 -11.11
N GLU A 152 1.46 -5.41 -11.95
CA GLU A 152 1.78 -4.04 -11.52
C GLU A 152 0.55 -3.28 -10.99
N ALA A 153 -0.68 -3.71 -11.32
CA ALA A 153 -1.89 -3.14 -10.73
C ALA A 153 -1.88 -3.30 -9.21
N SER A 154 -1.38 -4.43 -8.70
CA SER A 154 -1.27 -4.64 -7.25
C SER A 154 -0.24 -3.73 -6.58
N ASN A 155 0.87 -3.39 -7.26
CA ASN A 155 1.86 -2.45 -6.75
C ASN A 155 1.31 -1.01 -6.76
N ILE A 156 0.66 -0.60 -7.85
CA ILE A 156 0.02 0.73 -7.91
C ILE A 156 -1.06 0.86 -6.83
N ALA A 157 -1.94 -0.15 -6.70
CA ALA A 157 -2.96 -0.18 -5.66
C ALA A 157 -2.34 -0.11 -4.26
N PHE A 158 -1.21 -0.79 -4.04
CA PHE A 158 -0.46 -0.70 -2.80
C PHE A 158 0.01 0.74 -2.48
N HIS A 159 0.47 1.50 -3.46
CA HIS A 159 0.77 2.92 -3.28
C HIS A 159 -0.47 3.76 -2.96
N LEU A 160 -1.62 3.48 -3.59
CA LEU A 160 -2.90 4.15 -3.30
C LEU A 160 -3.35 3.93 -1.86
N ILE A 161 -3.28 2.69 -1.37
CA ILE A 161 -3.63 2.31 0.00
C ILE A 161 -2.76 3.08 1.00
N ASN A 162 -1.45 3.11 0.78
CA ASN A 162 -0.51 3.83 1.66
C ASN A 162 -0.70 5.35 1.61
N ALA A 163 -1.28 5.84 0.52
CA ALA A 163 -1.55 7.24 0.33
C ALA A 163 -2.86 7.69 0.97
N GLN A 164 -3.71 6.82 1.50
CA GLN A 164 -4.97 7.22 2.14
C GLN A 164 -4.73 8.27 3.25
N SER A 165 -5.26 9.48 3.05
CA SER A 165 -5.26 10.58 4.02
C SER A 165 -6.49 10.46 4.93
N ASN A 166 -6.38 9.74 6.03
CA ASN A 166 -7.17 10.03 7.24
C ASN A 166 -6.64 9.25 8.45
N THR A 167 -6.61 10.01 9.56
CA THR A 167 -6.29 9.70 10.97
C THR A 167 -4.87 9.26 11.32
N GLU A 168 -4.41 9.79 12.46
CA GLU A 168 -3.28 9.31 13.26
C GLU A 168 -3.36 7.79 13.55
N GLU A 169 -4.54 7.18 13.37
CA GLU A 169 -4.81 5.73 13.40
C GLU A 169 -4.21 4.93 12.23
N ASN A 170 -3.78 5.62 11.17
CA ASN A 170 -3.40 4.98 9.90
C ASN A 170 -1.90 5.14 9.58
N GLN A 171 -1.07 5.40 10.59
CA GLN A 171 0.39 5.42 10.46
C GLN A 171 0.99 4.09 9.96
N ASP A 172 0.19 3.07 9.67
CA ASP A 172 0.69 1.75 9.35
C ASP A 172 -0.10 0.90 8.36
N GLY A 173 -0.82 1.48 7.39
CA GLY A 173 -1.45 0.70 6.31
C GLY A 173 -0.51 -0.33 5.66
N LEU A 174 0.76 0.03 5.48
CA LEU A 174 1.82 -0.86 5.02
C LEU A 174 2.17 -1.97 6.02
N LYS A 175 2.37 -1.68 7.32
CA LYS A 175 2.66 -2.74 8.30
C LYS A 175 1.45 -3.64 8.51
N LYS A 176 0.22 -3.11 8.44
CA LYS A 176 -1.02 -3.89 8.44
C LYS A 176 -1.08 -4.83 7.25
N ALA A 177 -0.92 -4.33 6.03
CA ALA A 177 -0.94 -5.16 4.82
C ALA A 177 0.17 -6.23 4.83
N LYS A 178 1.39 -5.86 5.28
CA LYS A 178 2.50 -6.81 5.47
C LYS A 178 2.14 -7.89 6.48
N LEU A 179 1.61 -7.52 7.64
CA LEU A 179 1.25 -8.48 8.69
C LEU A 179 0.12 -9.40 8.24
N ILE A 180 -0.92 -8.87 7.57
CA ILE A 180 -1.99 -9.68 6.96
C ILE A 180 -1.39 -10.69 5.99
N GLY A 181 -0.60 -10.24 5.01
CA GLY A 181 0.01 -11.11 4.02
C GLY A 181 0.95 -12.15 4.64
N LEU A 182 1.67 -11.78 5.69
CA LEU A 182 2.55 -12.69 6.42
C LEU A 182 1.76 -13.80 7.11
N ILE A 183 0.72 -13.45 7.86
CA ILE A 183 -0.16 -14.42 8.55
C ILE A 183 -0.78 -15.38 7.52
N VAL A 184 -1.32 -14.83 6.44
CA VAL A 184 -1.98 -15.60 5.38
C VAL A 184 -1.02 -16.58 4.73
N ASN A 185 0.19 -16.13 4.39
CA ASN A 185 1.21 -17.00 3.81
C ASN A 185 1.67 -18.07 4.80
N MET A 186 1.94 -17.72 6.06
CA MET A 186 2.31 -18.70 7.09
C MET A 186 1.24 -19.80 7.23
N VAL A 187 -0.04 -19.41 7.25
CA VAL A 187 -1.15 -20.36 7.33
C VAL A 187 -1.20 -21.24 6.08
N ARG A 188 -1.18 -20.64 4.87
CA ARG A 188 -1.23 -21.40 3.61
C ARG A 188 -0.08 -22.41 3.50
N TYR A 189 1.16 -22.00 3.79
CA TYR A 189 2.31 -22.91 3.77
C TYR A 189 2.21 -24.01 4.82
N SER A 190 1.64 -23.72 5.99
CA SER A 190 1.49 -24.70 7.07
C SER A 190 0.38 -25.71 6.83
N ILE A 191 -0.64 -25.37 6.03
CA ILE A 191 -1.74 -26.28 5.67
C ILE A 191 -1.27 -27.40 4.72
N GLN A 192 -0.19 -27.20 3.96
CA GLN A 192 0.41 -28.19 3.04
C GLN A 192 -0.57 -28.77 2.00
N GLN A 193 -1.68 -28.08 1.72
CA GLN A 193 -2.69 -28.43 0.72
C GLN A 193 -3.03 -27.20 -0.11
N ASP A 194 -3.58 -27.41 -1.31
CA ASP A 194 -4.10 -26.32 -2.13
C ASP A 194 -5.31 -25.67 -1.47
N VAL A 195 -5.15 -24.43 -1.06
CA VAL A 195 -6.21 -23.64 -0.46
C VAL A 195 -7.00 -22.94 -1.58
N ASN A 196 -8.29 -23.24 -1.70
CA ASN A 196 -9.17 -22.55 -2.64
C ASN A 196 -9.42 -21.10 -2.18
N THR A 197 -8.68 -20.17 -2.80
CA THR A 197 -8.73 -18.75 -2.47
C THR A 197 -10.04 -18.07 -2.89
N ASN A 198 -10.81 -18.65 -3.83
CA ASN A 198 -12.11 -18.15 -4.23
C ASN A 198 -13.25 -18.61 -3.30
N SER A 199 -12.96 -19.38 -2.24
CA SER A 199 -13.98 -19.91 -1.34
C SER A 199 -14.46 -18.88 -0.32
N ILE A 200 -15.72 -19.02 0.11
CA ILE A 200 -16.29 -18.22 1.22
C ILE A 200 -15.48 -18.41 2.51
N HIS A 201 -14.91 -19.60 2.74
CA HIS A 201 -14.09 -19.89 3.91
C HIS A 201 -12.78 -19.11 3.91
N TYR A 202 -12.15 -18.99 2.74
CA TYR A 202 -10.96 -18.18 2.58
C TYR A 202 -11.24 -16.69 2.81
N ASN A 203 -12.30 -16.17 2.20
CA ASN A 203 -12.72 -14.77 2.40
C ASN A 203 -13.02 -14.46 3.87
N ARG A 204 -13.71 -15.37 4.58
CA ARG A 204 -13.93 -15.22 6.02
C ARG A 204 -12.62 -15.23 6.80
N PHE A 205 -11.76 -16.21 6.56
CA PHE A 205 -10.45 -16.30 7.22
C PHE A 205 -9.69 -14.98 7.14
N ILE A 206 -9.64 -14.36 5.96
CA ILE A 206 -8.87 -13.14 5.81
C ILE A 206 -9.56 -11.93 6.44
N THR A 207 -10.88 -11.83 6.36
CA THR A 207 -11.61 -10.80 7.13
C THR A 207 -11.28 -10.88 8.62
N HIS A 208 -11.17 -12.09 9.17
CA HIS A 208 -10.76 -12.27 10.58
C HIS A 208 -9.30 -11.90 10.81
N VAL A 209 -8.39 -12.23 9.90
CA VAL A 209 -6.98 -11.77 9.97
C VAL A 209 -6.91 -10.24 9.94
N ARG A 210 -7.71 -9.57 9.09
CA ARG A 210 -7.78 -8.11 9.04
C ARG A 210 -8.21 -7.54 10.37
N PHE A 211 -9.32 -8.05 10.93
CA PHE A 211 -9.80 -7.57 12.23
C PHE A 211 -8.80 -7.80 13.36
N PHE A 212 -8.09 -8.93 13.35
CA PHE A 212 -6.98 -9.16 14.28
C PHE A 212 -5.88 -8.12 14.12
N VAL A 213 -5.42 -7.88 12.88
CA VAL A 213 -4.37 -6.90 12.60
C VAL A 213 -4.81 -5.47 12.95
N ASP A 214 -6.06 -5.10 12.69
CA ASP A 214 -6.59 -3.81 13.10
C ASP A 214 -6.58 -3.66 14.63
N ARG A 215 -7.07 -4.66 15.37
CA ARG A 215 -7.00 -4.65 16.84
C ARG A 215 -5.57 -4.61 17.36
N PHE A 216 -4.66 -5.32 16.70
CA PHE A 216 -3.25 -5.41 17.06
C PHE A 216 -2.56 -4.04 17.02
N PHE A 217 -2.85 -3.22 16.00
CA PHE A 217 -2.26 -1.89 15.85
C PHE A 217 -3.03 -0.78 16.60
N LEU A 218 -4.23 -1.07 17.11
CA LEU A 218 -5.07 -0.12 17.86
C LEU A 218 -5.09 -0.41 19.38
N ASP A 219 -4.15 -1.22 19.88
CA ASP A 219 -4.07 -1.69 21.29
C ASP A 219 -5.38 -2.30 21.85
N GLY A 220 -6.21 -2.86 20.96
CA GLY A 220 -7.55 -3.39 21.27
C GLY A 220 -7.64 -4.92 21.27
N LEU A 221 -6.54 -5.63 21.52
CA LEU A 221 -6.51 -7.10 21.51
C LEU A 221 -7.50 -7.69 22.53
N LEU A 222 -8.08 -8.84 22.19
CA LEU A 222 -9.05 -9.55 23.05
C LEU A 222 -8.36 -10.06 24.34
N GLN A 223 -8.39 -9.27 25.40
CA GLN A 223 -7.65 -9.54 26.65
C GLN A 223 -8.33 -10.52 27.61
N GLU A 224 -9.59 -10.90 27.37
CA GLU A 224 -10.26 -11.90 28.21
C GLU A 224 -9.55 -13.26 28.06
N ASP A 225 -9.33 -13.94 29.18
CA ASP A 225 -8.62 -15.22 29.21
C ASP A 225 -9.65 -16.35 29.42
N ASP A 226 -10.17 -16.89 28.32
CA ASP A 226 -10.99 -18.12 28.35
C ASP A 226 -10.09 -19.34 28.16
N GLU A 227 -9.37 -19.71 29.22
CA GLU A 227 -8.52 -20.90 29.23
C GLU A 227 -9.30 -22.18 28.90
N GLY A 228 -10.60 -22.24 29.22
CA GLY A 228 -11.46 -23.39 28.96
C GLY A 228 -11.62 -23.63 27.46
N LEU A 229 -12.01 -22.58 26.73
CA LEU A 229 -12.17 -22.64 25.28
C LEU A 229 -10.83 -22.90 24.57
N TYR A 230 -9.73 -22.29 25.05
CA TYR A 230 -8.40 -22.55 24.49
C TYR A 230 -7.99 -24.03 24.59
N ARG A 231 -8.20 -24.66 25.75
CA ARG A 231 -7.92 -26.09 25.95
C ARG A 231 -8.82 -26.97 25.08
N GLN A 232 -10.10 -26.62 24.99
CA GLN A 232 -11.06 -27.36 24.17
C GLN A 232 -10.69 -27.32 22.69
N MET A 233 -10.24 -26.17 22.19
CA MET A 233 -9.76 -26.03 20.81
C MET A 233 -8.54 -26.89 20.51
N TRP A 234 -7.59 -26.99 21.44
CA TRP A 234 -6.44 -27.90 21.31
C TRP A 234 -6.84 -29.38 21.29
N ALA A 235 -7.87 -29.76 22.04
CA ALA A 235 -8.38 -31.12 22.04
C ALA A 235 -9.14 -31.47 20.74
N LEU A 236 -9.94 -30.53 20.22
CA LEU A 236 -10.79 -30.77 19.05
C LEU A 236 -10.06 -30.57 17.72
N TYR A 237 -9.18 -29.57 17.63
CA TYR A 237 -8.55 -29.11 16.38
C TYR A 237 -7.04 -28.90 16.53
N PRO A 238 -6.27 -29.93 16.95
CA PRO A 238 -4.85 -29.78 17.30
C PRO A 238 -4.00 -29.23 16.14
N ASN A 239 -4.23 -29.69 14.90
CA ASN A 239 -3.48 -29.23 13.74
C ASN A 239 -3.71 -27.73 13.46
N ALA A 240 -4.96 -27.26 13.56
CA ALA A 240 -5.27 -25.85 13.35
C ALA A 240 -4.68 -24.97 14.46
N MET A 241 -4.70 -25.44 15.70
CA MET A 241 -4.10 -24.75 16.84
C MET A 241 -2.58 -24.72 16.77
N GLU A 242 -1.94 -25.76 16.24
CA GLU A 242 -0.50 -25.77 15.97
C GLU A 242 -0.11 -24.66 14.97
N ILE A 243 -0.87 -24.50 13.89
CA ILE A 243 -0.64 -23.42 12.92
C ILE A 243 -0.89 -22.04 13.55
N ALA A 244 -2.00 -21.88 14.28
CA ALA A 244 -2.34 -20.62 14.93
C ALA A 244 -1.26 -20.19 15.96
N THR A 245 -0.72 -21.14 16.72
CA THR A 245 0.36 -20.89 17.68
C THR A 245 1.71 -20.63 17.03
N LYS A 246 2.00 -21.20 15.86
CA LYS A 246 3.17 -20.80 15.04
C LYS A 246 3.07 -19.34 14.61
N VAL A 247 1.90 -18.89 14.15
CA VAL A 247 1.65 -17.48 13.81
C VAL A 247 1.85 -16.60 15.06
N LYS A 248 1.27 -17.00 16.20
CA LYS A 248 1.47 -16.31 17.49
C LYS A 248 2.94 -16.10 17.82
N ALA A 249 3.71 -17.19 17.82
CA ALA A 249 5.12 -17.19 18.22
C ALA A 249 5.97 -16.29 17.31
N TYR A 250 5.64 -16.23 16.01
CA TYR A 250 6.29 -15.31 15.08
C TYR A 250 6.01 -13.85 15.44
N ILE A 251 4.74 -13.48 15.60
CA ILE A 251 4.34 -12.09 15.85
C ILE A 251 4.84 -11.61 17.22
N ASP A 252 4.70 -12.45 18.27
CA ASP A 252 5.22 -12.15 19.61
C ASP A 252 6.72 -11.80 19.55
N LYS A 253 7.49 -12.56 18.77
CA LYS A 253 8.93 -12.34 18.60
C LYS A 253 9.24 -11.08 17.79
N GLU A 254 8.59 -10.91 16.64
CA GLU A 254 8.89 -9.84 15.69
C GLU A 254 8.47 -8.46 16.23
N TYR A 255 7.35 -8.40 16.93
CA TYR A 255 6.77 -7.15 17.43
C TYR A 255 6.94 -6.96 18.94
N GLN A 256 7.72 -7.83 19.61
CA GLN A 256 7.97 -7.79 21.05
C GLN A 256 6.69 -7.64 21.88
N THR A 257 5.69 -8.45 21.56
CA THR A 257 4.32 -8.36 22.08
C THR A 257 3.87 -9.70 22.66
N LYS A 258 2.71 -9.72 23.30
CA LYS A 258 2.08 -10.93 23.81
C LYS A 258 0.64 -11.01 23.33
N ILE A 259 0.42 -11.76 22.26
CA ILE A 259 -0.93 -12.01 21.76
C ILE A 259 -1.71 -12.86 22.79
N PRO A 260 -2.95 -12.47 23.17
CA PRO A 260 -3.80 -13.24 24.07
C PRO A 260 -4.24 -14.60 23.51
N ALA A 261 -4.59 -15.55 24.40
CA ALA A 261 -5.03 -16.88 24.01
C ALA A 261 -6.30 -16.86 23.13
N ASN A 262 -7.21 -15.92 23.40
CA ASN A 262 -8.46 -15.80 22.63
C ASN A 262 -8.24 -15.42 21.16
N GLU A 263 -7.28 -14.56 20.84
CA GLU A 263 -6.94 -14.27 19.44
C GLU A 263 -6.50 -15.55 18.69
N ILE A 264 -5.82 -16.46 19.40
CA ILE A 264 -5.35 -17.73 18.85
C ILE A 264 -6.47 -18.74 18.70
N VAL A 265 -7.44 -18.75 19.63
CA VAL A 265 -8.69 -19.52 19.47
C VAL A 265 -9.42 -19.09 18.20
N TYR A 266 -9.65 -17.78 18.03
CA TYR A 266 -10.36 -17.26 16.86
C TYR A 266 -9.62 -17.62 15.56
N LEU A 267 -8.31 -17.39 15.52
CA LEU A 267 -7.49 -17.76 14.36
C LEU A 267 -7.56 -19.28 14.08
N GLY A 268 -7.47 -20.10 15.12
CA GLY A 268 -7.57 -21.57 15.03
C GLY A 268 -8.90 -22.06 14.46
N VAL A 269 -10.03 -21.42 14.83
CA VAL A 269 -11.35 -21.74 14.24
C VAL A 269 -11.34 -21.52 12.72
N HIS A 270 -10.79 -20.40 12.26
CA HIS A 270 -10.78 -20.08 10.83
C HIS A 270 -9.80 -20.94 10.04
N ILE A 271 -8.64 -21.28 10.62
CA ILE A 271 -7.69 -22.22 10.04
C ILE A 271 -8.33 -23.61 9.91
N ASN A 272 -9.00 -24.12 10.97
CA ASN A 272 -9.69 -25.41 10.91
C ASN A 272 -10.76 -25.45 9.81
N ARG A 273 -11.57 -24.39 9.70
CA ARG A 273 -12.56 -24.26 8.62
C ARG A 273 -11.89 -24.23 7.25
N LEU A 274 -10.73 -23.58 7.13
CA LEU A 274 -10.00 -23.53 5.88
C LEU A 274 -9.48 -24.91 5.47
N MET A 275 -8.87 -25.65 6.41
CA MET A 275 -8.37 -27.01 6.20
C MET A 275 -9.46 -27.96 5.75
N ASN A 276 -10.61 -27.97 6.44
CA ASN A 276 -11.70 -28.92 6.16
C ASN A 276 -12.42 -28.68 4.82
N HIS A 277 -12.28 -27.49 4.24
CA HIS A 277 -12.86 -27.13 2.94
C HIS A 277 -11.81 -27.00 1.83
N SER A 278 -10.53 -27.24 2.12
CA SER A 278 -9.46 -27.37 1.11
C SER A 278 -9.43 -28.78 0.50
N ALA A 279 -10.05 -29.77 1.17
CA ALA A 279 -10.04 -31.18 0.76
C ALA A 279 -11.23 -31.62 -0.13
N ILE A 280 -12.22 -30.76 -0.37
CA ILE A 280 -13.43 -31.15 -1.11
C ILE A 280 -13.32 -30.63 -2.54
N ASN A 281 -12.49 -31.27 -3.36
CA ASN A 281 -12.51 -31.25 -4.84
C ASN A 281 -11.43 -32.24 -5.38
N SER A 282 -11.39 -33.46 -4.84
CA SER A 282 -10.70 -34.60 -5.49
C SER A 282 -11.72 -35.47 -6.21
#